data_AF-A0AAU8N9L8-F1
#
_entry.id   AF-A0AAU8N9L8-F1
#
_cell.length_a   1.000
_cell.length_b   1.000
_cell.length_c   1.000
_cell.angle_alpha   90.00
_cell.angle_beta   90.00
_cell.angle_gamma   90.00
#
_symmetry.space_group_name_H-M   'P 1'
#
loop_
_entity.id
_entity.type
_entity.pdbx_description
1 polymer ?
#
loop_
_entity_poly.entity_id
_entity_poly.type
_entity_poly.pdbx_seq_one_letter_code
_entity_poly.pdbx_strand_id
1 'polypeptide(L)'
;MKIEPTKEFACTLGVMLGSKLIWYKHFQLFCDDIILEYAKPPYWIIELAAVRYQGTAIEIVNKYIRSEPFITYYNSKHCDQYIACLYIKYARRELSWASLLLEAGQYADGCEAVKEPCEYFYELLTEYEAEEFDIELEHKQREEIQDKFRNEIDEVQEMYDVFRVYFKQYIQKEREASKP
;
A
#
# COMPACT_ATOMS: atom_id res chain seq x y z
N MET A 1 -10.02 -15.39 0.78
CA MET A 1 -10.79 -14.16 0.49
C MET A 1 -11.03 -14.09 -1.00
N LYS A 2 -12.27 -13.89 -1.47
CA LYS A 2 -12.55 -13.62 -2.88
C LYS A 2 -12.51 -12.10 -3.05
N ILE A 3 -11.50 -11.59 -3.77
CA ILE A 3 -11.35 -10.16 -4.01
C ILE A 3 -12.20 -9.78 -5.22
N GLU A 4 -13.17 -8.91 -5.02
CA GLU A 4 -13.95 -8.34 -6.10
C GLU A 4 -13.30 -7.02 -6.57
N PRO A 5 -13.18 -6.76 -7.88
CA PRO A 5 -12.53 -5.58 -8.43
C PRO A 5 -13.43 -4.33 -8.33
N THR A 6 -13.86 -4.00 -7.12
CA THR A 6 -14.70 -2.84 -6.77
C THR A 6 -13.89 -1.55 -6.68
N LYS A 7 -14.56 -0.41 -6.56
CA LYS A 7 -13.88 0.88 -6.32
C LYS A 7 -13.18 0.95 -4.96
N GLU A 8 -13.78 0.36 -3.92
CA GLU A 8 -13.15 0.28 -2.59
C GLU A 8 -11.83 -0.52 -2.68
N PHE A 9 -11.86 -1.68 -3.35
CA PHE A 9 -10.64 -2.44 -3.61
C PHE A 9 -9.62 -1.63 -4.42
N ALA A 10 -10.06 -0.93 -5.46
CA ALA A 10 -9.17 -0.10 -6.27
C ALA A 10 -8.51 1.02 -5.46
N CYS A 11 -9.21 1.63 -4.50
CA CYS A 11 -8.63 2.62 -3.60
C CYS A 11 -7.51 2.02 -2.74
N THR A 12 -7.76 0.89 -2.07
CA THR A 12 -6.72 0.19 -1.28
C THR A 12 -5.55 -0.23 -2.17
N LEU A 13 -5.81 -0.79 -3.35
CA LEU A 13 -4.77 -1.15 -4.31
C LEU A 13 -3.94 0.07 -4.73
N GLY A 14 -4.59 1.21 -4.98
CA GLY A 14 -3.95 2.48 -5.32
C GLY A 14 -3.01 2.96 -4.21
N VAL A 15 -3.42 2.83 -2.94
CA VAL A 15 -2.60 3.18 -1.78
C VAL A 15 -1.39 2.24 -1.65
N MET A 16 -1.59 0.94 -1.81
CA MET A 16 -0.48 -0.05 -1.76
C MET A 16 0.52 0.15 -2.91
N LEU A 17 0.05 0.57 -4.09
CA LEU A 17 0.91 0.95 -5.21
C LEU A 17 1.64 2.28 -4.93
N GLY A 18 0.93 3.28 -4.42
CA GLY A 18 1.48 4.60 -4.11
C GLY A 18 2.59 4.57 -3.05
N SER A 19 2.40 3.76 -2.01
CA SER A 19 3.39 3.53 -0.93
C SER A 19 4.54 2.59 -1.33
N LYS A 20 4.46 2.00 -2.54
CA LYS A 20 5.38 0.98 -3.07
C LYS A 20 5.44 -0.30 -2.23
N LEU A 21 4.40 -0.57 -1.44
CA LEU A 21 4.27 -1.85 -0.72
C LEU A 21 4.14 -3.02 -1.70
N ILE A 22 3.49 -2.79 -2.85
CA ILE A 22 3.39 -3.75 -3.94
C ILE A 22 3.81 -3.14 -5.28
N TRP A 23 4.12 -4.00 -6.25
CA TRP A 23 4.50 -3.64 -7.62
C TRP A 23 4.10 -4.77 -8.58
N TYR A 24 4.40 -4.65 -9.88
CA TYR A 24 3.88 -5.56 -10.93
C TYR A 24 4.00 -7.06 -10.63
N LYS A 25 5.09 -7.51 -10.00
CA LYS A 25 5.28 -8.93 -9.62
C LYS A 25 4.24 -9.44 -8.61
N HIS A 26 3.61 -8.53 -7.87
CA HIS A 26 2.55 -8.83 -6.92
C HIS A 26 1.19 -8.92 -7.60
N PHE A 27 0.85 -7.97 -8.47
CA PHE A 27 -0.52 -7.86 -9.00
C PHE A 27 -0.73 -8.51 -10.37
N GLN A 28 0.32 -8.83 -11.12
CA GLN A 28 0.16 -9.30 -12.51
C GLN A 28 -0.63 -10.62 -12.58
N LEU A 29 -0.21 -11.64 -11.81
CA LEU A 29 -0.92 -12.93 -11.78
C LEU A 29 -2.32 -12.81 -11.17
N PHE A 30 -2.52 -11.92 -10.21
CA PHE A 30 -3.85 -11.60 -9.70
C PHE A 30 -4.76 -11.06 -10.81
N CYS A 31 -4.26 -10.15 -11.64
CA CYS A 31 -5.05 -9.62 -12.76
C CYS A 31 -5.36 -10.72 -13.79
N ASP A 32 -4.39 -11.60 -14.10
CA ASP A 32 -4.60 -12.75 -14.99
C ASP A 32 -5.73 -13.66 -14.48
N ASP A 33 -5.76 -13.98 -13.18
CA ASP A 33 -6.83 -14.79 -12.57
C ASP A 33 -8.21 -14.12 -12.70
N ILE A 34 -8.31 -12.81 -12.42
CA ILE A 34 -9.57 -12.07 -12.55
C ILE A 34 -10.04 -12.04 -14.02
N ILE A 35 -9.11 -11.90 -14.97
CA ILE A 35 -9.43 -11.91 -16.41
C ILE A 35 -9.98 -13.28 -16.84
N LEU A 36 -9.45 -14.38 -16.29
CA LEU A 36 -9.88 -15.73 -16.60
C LEU A 36 -11.20 -16.10 -15.91
N GLU A 37 -11.46 -15.61 -14.69
CA GLU A 37 -12.66 -15.93 -13.93
C GLU A 37 -13.91 -15.19 -14.46
N TYR A 38 -13.75 -13.93 -14.88
CA TYR A 38 -14.90 -13.10 -15.26
C TYR A 38 -15.21 -13.24 -16.75
N ALA A 39 -16.46 -13.58 -17.09
CA ALA A 39 -16.92 -13.61 -18.48
C ALA A 39 -16.79 -12.24 -19.19
N LYS A 40 -16.85 -11.15 -18.41
CA LYS A 40 -16.62 -9.76 -18.85
C LYS A 40 -15.74 -9.07 -17.82
N PRO A 41 -14.41 -9.20 -17.89
CA PRO A 41 -13.52 -8.64 -16.90
C PRO A 41 -13.52 -7.11 -16.96
N PRO A 42 -13.33 -6.41 -15.82
CA PRO A 42 -13.25 -4.96 -15.81
C PRO A 42 -12.07 -4.47 -16.65
N TYR A 43 -12.31 -3.47 -17.50
CA TYR A 43 -11.30 -2.98 -18.44
C TYR A 43 -10.03 -2.48 -17.75
N TRP A 44 -10.15 -1.83 -16.59
CA TRP A 44 -8.98 -1.33 -15.84
C TRP A 44 -8.07 -2.47 -15.32
N ILE A 45 -8.61 -3.66 -15.04
CA ILE A 45 -7.82 -4.84 -14.67
C ILE A 45 -7.04 -5.37 -15.88
N ILE A 46 -7.65 -5.35 -17.08
CA ILE A 46 -6.99 -5.73 -18.33
C ILE A 46 -5.83 -4.78 -18.62
N GLU A 47 -6.05 -3.47 -18.49
CA GLU A 47 -4.99 -2.46 -18.65
C GLU A 47 -3.88 -2.66 -17.62
N LEU A 48 -4.24 -2.91 -16.35
CA LEU A 48 -3.29 -3.11 -15.27
C LEU A 48 -2.41 -4.36 -15.49
N ALA A 49 -2.99 -5.46 -15.99
CA ALA A 49 -2.25 -6.70 -16.28
C ALA A 49 -1.11 -6.51 -17.29
N ALA A 50 -1.23 -5.53 -18.18
CA ALA A 50 -0.27 -5.26 -19.25
C ALA A 50 0.89 -4.34 -18.82
N VAL A 51 0.85 -3.72 -17.64
CA VAL A 51 1.84 -2.71 -17.24
C VAL A 51 2.80 -3.21 -16.17
N ARG A 52 4.07 -2.81 -16.31
CA ARG A 52 5.14 -3.07 -15.33
C ARG A 52 5.62 -1.82 -14.61
N TYR A 53 5.46 -0.65 -15.24
CA TYR A 53 5.90 0.62 -14.68
C TYR A 53 4.92 1.10 -13.60
N GLN A 54 5.43 1.36 -12.40
CA GLN A 54 4.63 1.70 -11.23
C GLN A 54 3.76 2.95 -11.44
N GLY A 55 4.32 4.00 -12.07
CA GLY A 55 3.57 5.24 -12.32
C GLY A 55 2.33 5.00 -13.18
N THR A 56 2.46 4.23 -14.27
CA THR A 56 1.33 3.90 -15.13
C THR A 56 0.31 3.00 -14.43
N ALA A 57 0.76 2.06 -13.58
CA ALA A 57 -0.15 1.26 -12.77
C ALA A 57 -1.01 2.13 -11.84
N ILE A 58 -0.39 3.11 -11.16
CA ILE A 58 -1.10 4.08 -10.32
C ILE A 58 -2.08 4.92 -11.14
N GLU A 59 -1.68 5.41 -12.33
CA GLU A 59 -2.55 6.19 -13.22
C GLU A 59 -3.80 5.41 -13.66
N ILE A 60 -3.65 4.13 -14.04
CA ILE A 60 -4.77 3.26 -14.44
C ILE A 60 -5.77 3.11 -13.29
N VAL A 61 -5.26 2.78 -12.10
CA VAL A 61 -6.11 2.60 -10.91
C VAL A 61 -6.81 3.90 -10.54
N ASN A 62 -6.10 5.03 -10.54
CA ASN A 62 -6.67 6.35 -10.25
C ASN A 62 -7.72 6.78 -11.28
N LYS A 63 -7.52 6.47 -12.56
CA LYS A 63 -8.51 6.72 -13.61
C LYS A 63 -9.80 5.94 -13.35
N TYR A 64 -9.70 4.70 -12.91
CA TYR A 64 -10.88 3.91 -12.53
C TYR A 64 -11.57 4.45 -11.27
N ILE A 65 -10.82 4.78 -10.21
CA ILE A 65 -11.37 5.38 -8.98
C ILE A 65 -12.19 6.63 -9.32
N ARG A 66 -11.63 7.52 -10.16
CA ARG A 66 -12.20 8.81 -10.55
C ARG A 66 -13.15 8.74 -11.76
N SER A 67 -13.47 7.54 -12.25
CA SER A 67 -14.30 7.36 -13.45
C SER A 67 -15.74 7.83 -13.28
N GLU A 68 -16.24 7.95 -12.05
CA GLU A 68 -17.57 8.49 -11.76
C GLU A 68 -17.43 9.73 -10.86
N PRO A 69 -18.15 10.81 -11.17
CA PRO A 69 -18.09 12.03 -10.38
C PRO A 69 -18.74 11.84 -9.00
N PHE A 70 -18.28 12.62 -8.02
CA PHE A 70 -18.85 12.77 -6.66
C PHE A 70 -18.65 11.63 -5.66
N ILE A 71 -17.80 10.65 -5.93
CA ILE A 71 -17.41 9.65 -4.93
C ILE A 71 -16.19 10.16 -4.14
N THR A 72 -16.43 11.07 -3.19
CA THR A 72 -15.39 11.55 -2.25
C THR A 72 -15.19 10.61 -1.06
N TYR A 73 -16.16 9.73 -0.81
CA TYR A 73 -16.22 8.85 0.37
C TYR A 73 -14.99 7.94 0.54
N TYR A 74 -14.45 7.40 -0.56
CA TYR A 74 -13.32 6.46 -0.46
C TYR A 74 -11.98 7.19 -0.25
N ASN A 75 -11.81 8.42 -0.73
CA ASN A 75 -10.49 9.06 -0.69
C ASN A 75 -10.02 9.39 0.73
N SER A 76 -10.92 9.78 1.65
CA SER A 76 -10.55 10.06 3.04
C SER A 76 -10.34 8.79 3.85
N LYS A 77 -11.20 7.78 3.67
CA LYS A 77 -11.15 6.51 4.43
C LYS A 77 -9.83 5.74 4.25
N HIS A 78 -9.15 5.95 3.12
CA HIS A 78 -7.94 5.20 2.79
C HIS A 78 -6.63 6.01 2.96
N CYS A 79 -6.67 7.29 3.38
CA CYS A 79 -5.42 8.04 3.60
C CYS A 79 -4.58 7.39 4.72
N ASP A 80 -5.21 6.93 5.80
CA ASP A 80 -4.50 6.25 6.90
C ASP A 80 -3.92 4.88 6.48
N GLN A 81 -4.48 4.24 5.45
CA GLN A 81 -3.92 2.99 4.90
C GLN A 81 -2.54 3.21 4.28
N TYR A 82 -2.18 4.43 3.89
CA TYR A 82 -0.81 4.74 3.44
C TYR A 82 0.19 4.60 4.59
N ILE A 83 -0.15 5.11 5.77
CA ILE A 83 0.66 4.97 6.99
C ILE A 83 0.79 3.50 7.38
N ALA A 84 -0.31 2.74 7.31
CA ALA A 84 -0.27 1.29 7.49
C ALA A 84 0.67 0.58 6.50
N CYS A 85 0.69 0.98 5.23
CA CYS A 85 1.63 0.44 4.25
C CYS A 85 3.09 0.72 4.62
N LEU A 86 3.41 1.93 5.10
CA LEU A 86 4.75 2.26 5.58
C LEU A 86 5.14 1.42 6.80
N TYR A 87 4.21 1.24 7.74
CA TYR A 87 4.42 0.39 8.92
C TYR A 87 4.74 -1.06 8.52
N ILE A 88 4.00 -1.63 7.57
CA ILE A 88 4.25 -2.99 7.07
C ILE A 88 5.64 -3.08 6.40
N LYS A 89 6.05 -2.07 5.62
CA LYS A 89 7.41 -2.01 5.05
C LYS A 89 8.49 -1.96 6.13
N TYR A 90 8.30 -1.15 7.18
CA TYR A 90 9.19 -1.09 8.34
C TYR A 90 9.27 -2.45 9.07
N ALA A 91 8.13 -3.09 9.36
CA ALA A 91 8.09 -4.40 10.01
C ALA A 91 8.83 -5.49 9.22
N ARG A 92 8.90 -5.33 7.89
CA ARG A 92 9.65 -6.19 6.96
C ARG A 92 11.11 -5.77 6.74
N ARG A 93 11.58 -4.73 7.43
CA ARG A 93 12.92 -4.13 7.32
C ARG A 93 13.23 -3.58 5.93
N GLU A 94 12.20 -3.16 5.21
CA GLU A 94 12.32 -2.49 3.90
C GLU A 94 12.45 -0.97 4.05
N LEU A 95 12.20 -0.46 5.26
CA LEU A 95 12.21 0.96 5.63
C LEU A 95 12.77 1.08 7.06
N SER A 96 13.57 2.11 7.33
CA SER A 96 13.99 2.44 8.70
C SER A 96 12.88 3.20 9.43
N TRP A 97 12.96 3.29 10.75
CA TRP A 97 12.00 4.06 11.55
C TRP A 97 11.99 5.54 11.17
N ALA A 98 13.16 6.17 11.06
CA ALA A 98 13.28 7.56 10.63
C ALA A 98 12.66 7.81 9.24
N SER A 99 12.88 6.90 8.28
CA SER A 99 12.28 7.03 6.94
C SER A 99 10.76 6.83 6.96
N LEU A 100 10.24 5.96 7.83
CA LEU A 100 8.80 5.83 8.04
C LEU A 100 8.20 7.15 8.53
N LEU A 101 8.76 7.74 9.59
CA LEU A 101 8.24 8.97 10.17
C LEU A 101 8.31 10.13 9.18
N LEU A 102 9.41 10.25 8.42
CA LEU A 102 9.55 11.27 7.39
C LEU A 102 8.54 11.10 6.26
N GLU A 103 8.39 9.89 5.69
CA GLU A 103 7.43 9.63 4.60
C GLU A 103 5.99 9.78 5.09
N ALA A 104 5.69 9.42 6.34
CA ALA A 104 4.40 9.60 6.97
C ALA A 104 4.04 11.09 7.12
N GLY A 105 4.96 11.90 7.65
CA GLY A 105 4.79 13.34 7.78
C GLY A 105 4.58 14.03 6.43
N GLN A 106 5.39 13.68 5.41
CA GLN A 106 5.24 14.21 4.05
C GLN A 106 3.89 13.85 3.42
N TYR A 107 3.41 12.62 3.66
CA TYR A 107 2.11 12.20 3.16
C TYR A 107 0.96 12.92 3.87
N ALA A 108 1.03 13.02 5.20
CA ALA A 108 0.05 13.71 6.03
C ALA A 108 -0.09 15.19 5.67
N ASP A 109 1.03 15.87 5.37
CA ASP A 109 1.03 17.27 4.92
C ASP A 109 0.29 17.44 3.59
N GLY A 110 0.37 16.43 2.71
CA GLY A 110 -0.32 16.40 1.42
C GLY A 110 -1.76 15.85 1.44
N CYS A 111 -2.21 15.20 2.53
CA CYS A 111 -3.57 14.68 2.69
C CYS A 111 -4.23 15.23 3.96
N GLU A 112 -5.17 16.19 3.81
CA GLU A 112 -5.91 16.80 4.93
C GLU A 112 -6.86 15.84 5.69
N ALA A 113 -6.97 14.57 5.28
CA ALA A 113 -7.94 13.60 5.80
C ALA A 113 -7.32 12.47 6.64
N VAL A 114 -6.04 12.56 7.00
CA VAL A 114 -5.37 11.61 7.91
C VAL A 114 -5.82 11.80 9.36
N LYS A 115 -5.75 10.74 10.16
CA LYS A 115 -6.04 10.77 11.61
C LYS A 115 -5.10 11.68 12.39
N GLU A 116 -3.81 11.58 12.09
CA GLU A 116 -2.76 12.31 12.77
C GLU A 116 -2.11 13.28 11.79
N PRO A 117 -1.93 14.55 12.18
CA PRO A 117 -1.40 15.57 11.28
C PRO A 117 0.10 15.39 11.04
N CYS A 118 0.68 16.15 10.11
CA CYS A 118 2.10 15.98 9.75
C CYS A 118 3.03 16.29 10.93
N GLU A 119 2.65 17.22 11.81
CA GLU A 119 3.38 17.60 13.01
C GLU A 119 3.58 16.40 13.95
N TYR A 120 2.59 15.51 14.08
CA TYR A 120 2.71 14.32 14.90
C TYR A 120 3.93 13.47 14.49
N PHE A 121 4.07 13.18 13.20
CA PHE A 121 5.18 12.38 12.69
C PHE A 121 6.52 13.11 12.75
N TYR A 122 6.52 14.42 12.49
CA TYR A 122 7.74 15.23 12.55
C TYR A 122 8.25 15.44 13.98
N GLU A 123 7.35 15.54 14.97
CA GLU A 123 7.71 15.59 16.39
C GLU A 123 8.37 14.27 16.82
N LEU A 124 7.78 13.12 16.48
CA LEU A 124 8.37 11.81 16.75
C LEU A 124 9.76 11.67 16.09
N LEU A 125 9.91 12.15 14.85
CA LEU A 125 11.19 12.11 14.13
C LEU A 125 12.23 12.99 14.82
N THR A 126 11.83 14.20 15.21
CA THR A 126 12.73 15.14 15.89
C THR A 126 13.20 14.59 17.23
N GLU A 127 12.31 13.98 18.00
CA GLU A 127 12.66 13.31 19.26
C GLU A 127 13.61 12.14 19.03
N TYR A 128 13.32 11.30 18.03
CA TYR A 128 14.15 10.15 17.69
C TYR A 128 15.55 10.55 17.22
N GLU A 129 15.67 11.62 16.45
CA GLU A 129 16.95 12.19 16.03
C GLU A 129 17.72 12.82 17.21
N ALA A 130 17.03 13.48 18.13
CA ALA A 130 17.63 14.10 19.31
C ALA A 130 18.22 13.07 20.30
N GLU A 131 17.60 11.89 20.40
CA GLU A 131 18.08 10.77 21.21
C GLU A 131 19.06 9.86 20.43
N GLU A 132 19.66 10.35 19.35
CA GLU A 132 20.65 9.63 18.52
C GLU A 132 20.15 8.26 18.02
N PHE A 133 18.88 8.17 17.62
CA PHE A 133 18.24 6.96 17.11
C PHE A 133 18.13 5.83 18.16
N ASP A 134 17.81 6.19 19.40
CA ASP A 134 17.64 5.25 20.51
C ASP A 134 16.56 4.17 20.23
N ILE A 135 16.93 2.91 20.48
CA ILE A 135 16.11 1.73 20.17
C ILE A 135 14.91 1.63 21.13
N GLU A 136 15.07 2.03 22.39
CA GLU A 136 13.98 1.98 23.36
C GLU A 136 12.92 3.03 23.05
N LEU A 137 13.32 4.21 22.58
CA LEU A 137 12.42 5.22 22.05
C LEU A 137 11.70 4.73 20.79
N GLU A 138 12.42 4.15 19.83
CA GLU A 138 11.80 3.53 18.64
C GLU A 138 10.74 2.49 19.03
N HIS A 139 11.03 1.64 20.01
CA HIS A 139 10.08 0.64 20.50
C HIS A 139 8.79 1.26 21.05
N LYS A 140 8.90 2.34 21.84
CA LYS A 140 7.74 3.07 22.39
C LYS A 140 6.92 3.74 21.29
N GLN A 141 7.58 4.50 20.41
CA GLN A 141 6.91 5.19 19.30
C GLN A 141 6.23 4.18 18.35
N ARG A 142 6.87 3.02 18.12
CA ARG A 142 6.30 1.93 17.33
C ARG A 142 5.01 1.38 17.93
N GLU A 143 5.00 1.12 19.24
CA GLU A 143 3.79 0.65 19.93
C GLU A 143 2.65 1.68 19.84
N GLU A 144 2.98 2.96 20.00
CA GLU A 144 2.00 4.04 19.87
C GLU A 144 1.38 4.12 18.47
N ILE A 145 2.21 4.12 17.41
CA ILE A 145 1.72 4.13 16.02
C ILE A 145 0.93 2.86 15.72
N GLN A 146 1.38 1.71 16.19
CA GLN A 146 0.66 0.45 16.01
C GLN A 146 -0.73 0.50 16.64
N ASP A 147 -0.87 1.11 17.82
CA ASP A 147 -2.15 1.23 18.51
C ASP A 147 -3.09 2.21 17.80
N LYS A 148 -2.58 3.36 17.34
CA LYS A 148 -3.37 4.38 16.63
C LYS A 148 -3.88 3.91 15.26
N PHE A 149 -3.06 3.15 14.53
CA PHE A 149 -3.34 2.71 13.16
C PHE A 149 -3.68 1.21 13.06
N ARG A 150 -4.01 0.58 14.19
CA ARG A 150 -4.21 -0.89 14.28
C ARG A 150 -5.16 -1.43 13.22
N ASN A 151 -6.33 -0.81 13.08
CA ASN A 151 -7.35 -1.28 12.14
C ASN A 151 -6.86 -1.21 10.69
N GLU A 152 -6.19 -0.11 10.31
CA GLU A 152 -5.67 0.05 8.96
C GLU A 152 -4.49 -0.88 8.68
N ILE A 153 -3.64 -1.11 9.69
CA ILE A 153 -2.56 -2.10 9.63
C ILE A 153 -3.14 -3.49 9.38
N ASP A 154 -4.16 -3.89 10.14
CA ASP A 154 -4.80 -5.21 9.99
C ASP A 154 -5.46 -5.35 8.60
N GLU A 155 -6.23 -4.36 8.15
CA GLU A 155 -6.87 -4.37 6.82
C GLU A 155 -5.85 -4.46 5.67
N VAL A 156 -4.80 -3.63 5.71
CA VAL A 156 -3.77 -3.64 4.66
C VAL A 156 -2.96 -4.93 4.72
N GLN A 157 -2.70 -5.46 5.92
CA GLN A 157 -1.96 -6.71 6.10
C GLN A 157 -2.72 -7.90 5.49
N GLU A 158 -4.04 -8.00 5.70
CA GLU A 158 -4.88 -9.03 5.08
C GLU A 158 -4.79 -8.99 3.56
N MET A 159 -4.90 -7.80 2.97
CA MET A 159 -4.79 -7.60 1.52
C MET A 159 -3.38 -7.92 1.02
N TYR A 160 -2.37 -7.45 1.74
CA TYR A 160 -0.97 -7.66 1.41
C TYR A 160 -0.60 -9.15 1.40
N ASP A 161 -1.10 -9.94 2.36
CA ASP A 161 -0.82 -11.37 2.41
C ASP A 161 -1.38 -12.13 1.20
N VAL A 162 -2.51 -11.69 0.62
CA VAL A 162 -2.99 -12.22 -0.66
C VAL A 162 -1.99 -11.93 -1.78
N PHE A 163 -1.56 -10.69 -1.93
CA PHE A 163 -0.57 -10.30 -2.94
C PHE A 163 0.79 -10.94 -2.74
N ARG A 164 1.15 -11.28 -1.50
CA ARG A 164 2.38 -12.02 -1.18
C ARG A 164 2.36 -13.44 -1.74
N VAL A 165 1.19 -14.09 -1.80
CA VAL A 165 1.03 -15.40 -2.45
C VAL A 165 1.28 -15.27 -3.95
N TYR A 166 0.67 -14.29 -4.61
CA TYR A 166 0.87 -14.01 -6.03
C TYR A 166 2.32 -13.68 -6.36
N PHE A 167 3.00 -12.89 -5.51
CA PHE A 167 4.42 -12.62 -5.66
C PHE A 167 5.27 -13.90 -5.65
N LYS A 168 5.01 -14.82 -4.71
CA LYS A 168 5.73 -16.11 -4.65
C LYS A 168 5.50 -16.93 -5.92
N GLN A 169 4.26 -17.00 -6.40
CA GLN A 169 3.92 -17.70 -7.65
C GLN A 169 4.63 -17.07 -8.85
N TYR A 170 4.67 -15.73 -8.92
CA TYR A 170 5.37 -15.00 -9.98
C TYR A 170 6.85 -15.37 -10.00
N ILE A 171 7.53 -15.32 -8.84
CA ILE A 171 8.94 -15.68 -8.74
C ILE A 171 9.18 -17.15 -9.12
N GLN A 172 8.29 -18.06 -8.74
CA GLN A 172 8.40 -19.47 -9.12
C GLN A 172 8.28 -19.67 -10.63
N LYS A 173 7.29 -19.04 -11.26
CA LYS A 173 7.06 -19.10 -12.72
C LYS A 173 8.27 -18.58 -13.51
N GLU A 174 8.86 -17.47 -13.08
CA GLU A 174 10.06 -16.89 -13.70
C GLU A 174 11.28 -17.81 -13.56
N ARG A 175 11.45 -18.43 -12.38
CA ARG A 175 12.53 -19.40 -12.14
C ARG A 175 12.39 -20.64 -13.03
N GLU A 176 11.18 -21.12 -13.24
CA GLU A 176 10.90 -22.27 -14.12
C GLU A 176 11.13 -21.91 -15.58
N ALA A 177 10.69 -20.74 -16.03
CA ALA A 177 10.92 -20.25 -17.39
C ALA A 177 12.40 -19.98 -17.70
N SER A 178 13.22 -19.73 -16.67
CA SER A 178 14.66 -19.49 -16.80
C SER A 178 15.50 -20.78 -16.73
N LYS A 179 14.89 -21.95 -16.53
CA LYS A 179 15.61 -23.23 -16.61
C LYS A 179 15.88 -23.58 -18.08
N PRO A 180 17.13 -23.90 -18.44
CA PRO A 180 17.52 -24.26 -19.80
C PRO A 180 16.93 -25.59 -20.26
#